data_AF-A0A357YSB3-F1
#
_entry.id   AF-A0A357YSB3-F1
#
_cell.length_a   1.000
_cell.length_b   1.000
_cell.length_c   1.000
_cell.angle_alpha   90.00
_cell.angle_beta   90.00
_cell.angle_gamma   90.00
#
_symmetry.space_group_name_H-M   'P 1'
#
loop_
_entity.id
_entity.type
_entity.pdbx_description
1 polymer ?
#
loop_
_entity_poly.entity_id
_entity_poly.type
_entity_poly.pdbx_seq_one_letter_code
_entity_poly.pdbx_strand_id
1 'polypeptide(L)'
;MDAGIVQKIFTDHFETYRKSHVVDTRQYHAAESIMSCRTPDQGYHIDGCPNGDYHVLLYNSCKHRSCPQCGSIETELWLERRRRQALDCRYFHIVFTMSHDLHPLWRKNRKVFVNLMMRASWHSLRELLLDIRWLGGLPGAIAVFQSWDDDMKEHCHIHYIVTAGGLTADNLWVSAKKSFLIPTSNSKFGILSCYRDFELFKHKDH
;
A
#
# COMPACT_ATOMS: atom_id res chain seq x y z
N MET A 1 -5.09 17.64 0.91
CA MET A 1 -5.24 17.57 2.38
C MET A 1 -4.12 18.37 2.97
N ASP A 2 -4.45 19.36 3.79
CA ASP A 2 -3.45 20.22 4.42
C ASP A 2 -2.59 19.41 5.39
N ALA A 3 -1.31 19.75 5.48
CA ALA A 3 -0.40 19.12 6.44
C ALA A 3 -0.97 19.28 7.85
N GLY A 4 -1.01 18.18 8.61
CA GLY A 4 -1.50 18.19 9.99
C GLY A 4 -3.02 18.00 10.17
N ILE A 5 -3.83 17.88 9.10
CA ILE A 5 -5.29 17.66 9.26
C ILE A 5 -5.62 16.41 10.08
N VAL A 6 -4.89 15.31 9.86
CA VAL A 6 -5.07 14.06 10.62
C VAL A 6 -4.66 14.27 12.08
N GLN A 7 -3.53 14.93 12.34
CA GLN A 7 -3.11 15.24 13.70
C GLN A 7 -4.18 16.05 14.44
N LYS A 8 -4.73 17.08 13.78
CA LYS A 8 -5.82 17.90 14.34
C LYS A 8 -7.05 17.07 14.69
N ILE A 9 -7.48 16.16 13.82
CA ILE A 9 -8.62 15.26 14.09
C ILE A 9 -8.37 14.42 15.36
N PHE A 10 -7.17 13.87 15.53
CA PHE A 10 -6.83 13.12 16.73
C PHE A 10 -6.81 14.02 17.97
N THR A 11 -6.16 15.18 17.90
CA THR A 11 -6.10 16.14 19.01
C THR A 11 -7.50 16.60 19.45
N ASP A 12 -8.39 16.88 18.51
CA ASP A 12 -9.72 17.43 18.80
C ASP A 12 -10.71 16.36 19.32
N HIS A 13 -10.52 15.08 18.97
CA HIS A 13 -11.58 14.07 19.14
C HIS A 13 -11.17 12.77 19.84
N PHE A 14 -9.88 12.46 19.98
CA PHE A 14 -9.44 11.15 20.49
C PHE A 14 -9.91 10.87 21.93
N GLU A 15 -9.89 11.88 22.80
CA GLU A 15 -10.38 11.74 24.19
C GLU A 15 -11.89 11.46 24.25
N THR A 16 -12.68 12.06 23.37
CA THR A 16 -14.12 11.77 23.28
C THR A 16 -14.36 10.38 22.71
N TYR A 17 -13.60 9.98 21.69
CA TYR A 17 -13.69 8.67 21.06
C TYR A 17 -13.44 7.52 22.05
N ARG A 18 -12.37 7.62 22.87
CA ARG A 18 -12.01 6.56 23.82
C ARG A 18 -12.96 6.41 25.02
N LYS A 19 -13.90 7.34 25.23
CA LYS A 19 -14.95 7.21 26.25
C LYS A 19 -16.03 6.20 25.85
N SER A 20 -16.27 6.03 24.55
CA SER A 20 -17.31 5.14 24.03
C SER A 20 -16.77 3.93 23.27
N HIS A 21 -15.45 3.83 23.07
CA HIS A 21 -14.80 2.77 22.31
C HIS A 21 -13.63 2.15 23.11
N VAL A 22 -13.48 0.83 22.97
CA VAL A 22 -12.30 0.12 23.48
C VAL A 22 -11.11 0.43 22.56
N VAL A 23 -10.08 1.05 23.12
CA VAL A 23 -8.82 1.36 22.42
C VAL A 23 -7.73 0.46 22.99
N ASP A 24 -7.15 -0.38 22.15
CA ASP A 24 -6.02 -1.23 22.57
C ASP A 24 -4.73 -0.41 22.72
N THR A 25 -3.72 -0.98 23.38
CA THR A 25 -2.44 -0.30 23.63
C THR A 25 -1.75 0.16 22.34
N ARG A 26 -1.85 -0.59 21.24
CA ARG A 26 -1.22 -0.22 19.96
C ARG A 26 -1.94 0.95 19.33
N GLN A 27 -3.27 0.98 19.39
CA GLN A 27 -4.08 2.08 18.91
C GLN A 27 -3.83 3.35 19.73
N TYR A 28 -3.74 3.21 21.06
CA TYR A 28 -3.44 4.33 21.95
C TYR A 28 -2.06 4.94 21.66
N HIS A 29 -1.01 4.11 21.59
CA HIS A 29 0.34 4.58 21.25
C HIS A 29 0.39 5.26 19.87
N ALA A 30 -0.35 4.73 18.88
CA ALA A 30 -0.43 5.34 17.56
C ALA A 30 -1.09 6.72 17.62
N ALA A 31 -2.20 6.85 18.35
CA ALA A 31 -2.91 8.11 18.54
C ALA A 31 -2.03 9.15 19.27
N GLU A 32 -1.41 8.78 20.38
CA GLU A 32 -0.49 9.65 21.14
C GLU A 32 0.69 10.11 20.26
N SER A 33 1.29 9.19 19.50
CA SER A 33 2.39 9.53 18.59
C SER A 33 1.94 10.51 17.50
N ILE A 34 0.72 10.35 16.97
CA ILE A 34 0.16 11.26 15.96
C ILE A 34 -0.08 12.63 16.58
N MET A 35 -0.70 12.71 17.76
CA MET A 35 -1.02 13.97 18.45
C MET A 35 0.23 14.75 18.85
N SER A 36 1.26 14.08 19.38
CA SER A 36 2.50 14.73 19.83
C SER A 36 3.52 15.00 18.71
N CYS A 37 3.31 14.48 17.49
CA CYS A 37 4.27 14.64 16.39
C CYS A 37 4.57 16.11 16.07
N ARG A 38 5.87 16.48 15.95
CA ARG A 38 6.30 17.85 15.64
C ARG A 38 5.78 18.91 16.64
N THR A 39 5.62 18.51 17.90
CA THR A 39 5.34 19.40 19.03
C THR A 39 6.56 19.46 19.97
N PRO A 40 6.61 20.40 20.93
CA PRO A 40 7.67 20.43 21.95
C PRO A 40 7.89 19.11 22.70
N ASP A 41 6.86 18.28 22.82
CA ASP A 41 6.91 16.99 23.52
C ASP A 41 7.89 16.00 22.87
N GLN A 42 8.21 16.18 21.58
CA GLN A 42 9.20 15.37 20.85
C GLN A 42 10.64 15.93 20.96
N GLY A 43 10.81 17.05 21.66
CA GLY A 43 12.02 17.85 21.61
C GLY A 43 12.20 18.53 20.24
N TYR A 44 13.37 19.14 20.04
CA TYR A 44 13.68 19.90 18.83
C TYR A 44 15.15 19.76 18.42
N HIS A 45 15.43 20.16 17.18
CA HIS A 45 16.77 20.45 16.69
C HIS A 45 16.77 21.83 16.04
N ILE A 46 17.96 22.40 15.88
CA ILE A 46 18.16 23.65 15.16
C ILE A 46 18.71 23.29 13.80
N ASP A 47 18.00 23.66 12.75
CA ASP A 47 18.49 23.65 11.38
C ASP A 47 19.08 25.02 11.07
N GLY A 48 20.32 25.08 10.65
CA GLY A 48 21.02 26.36 10.49
C GLY A 48 22.23 26.30 9.59
N CYS A 49 22.49 27.42 8.91
CA CYS A 49 23.69 27.59 8.10
C CYS A 49 24.93 27.67 9.00
N PRO A 50 26.06 27.02 8.64
CA PRO A 50 27.32 27.20 9.36
C PRO A 50 27.78 28.66 9.47
N ASN A 51 27.39 29.50 8.51
CA ASN A 51 27.75 30.90 8.45
C ASN A 51 26.73 31.84 9.15
N GLY A 52 25.66 31.29 9.73
CA GLY A 52 24.69 32.03 10.54
C GLY A 52 23.54 32.72 9.80
N ASP A 53 23.41 32.52 8.48
CA ASP A 53 22.39 33.19 7.67
C ASP A 53 20.94 32.80 8.03
N TYR A 54 20.74 31.61 8.58
CA TYR A 54 19.45 31.17 9.12
C TYR A 54 19.64 30.21 10.29
N HIS A 55 18.69 30.26 11.21
CA HIS A 55 18.52 29.31 12.31
C HIS A 55 17.03 29.09 12.52
N VAL A 56 16.55 27.88 12.27
CA VAL A 56 15.15 27.50 12.44
C VAL A 56 15.08 26.40 13.49
N LEU A 57 14.26 26.63 14.51
CA LEU A 57 13.91 25.58 15.48
C LEU A 57 12.86 24.66 14.84
N LEU A 58 13.18 23.37 14.76
CA LEU A 58 12.31 22.35 14.21
C LEU A 58 12.01 21.29 15.27
N TYR A 59 10.73 21.06 15.57
CA TYR A 59 10.34 19.96 16.43
C TYR A 59 10.56 18.61 15.76
N ASN A 60 10.95 17.60 16.55
CA ASN A 60 11.24 16.28 16.04
C ASN A 60 9.97 15.51 15.64
N SER A 61 10.13 14.57 14.72
CA SER A 61 9.06 13.65 14.32
C SER A 61 8.88 12.53 15.33
N CYS A 62 7.64 12.05 15.51
CA CYS A 62 7.36 10.90 16.39
C CYS A 62 7.85 9.56 15.82
N LYS A 63 8.17 9.52 14.51
CA LYS A 63 8.64 8.34 13.77
C LYS A 63 7.71 7.12 13.82
N HIS A 64 6.48 7.30 14.29
CA HIS A 64 5.51 6.21 14.34
C HIS A 64 4.97 5.91 12.94
N ARG A 65 4.96 4.64 12.54
CA ARG A 65 4.55 4.19 11.18
C ARG A 65 3.14 4.61 10.74
N SER A 66 2.26 4.88 11.70
CA SER A 66 0.88 5.33 11.42
C SER A 66 0.76 6.85 11.30
N CYS A 67 1.83 7.61 11.59
CA CYS A 67 1.81 9.05 11.47
C CYS A 67 1.95 9.46 10.00
N PRO A 68 0.92 10.09 9.39
CA PRO A 68 0.96 10.45 7.98
C PRO A 68 2.02 11.51 7.68
N GLN A 69 2.36 12.37 8.66
CA GLN A 69 3.41 13.38 8.51
C GLN A 69 4.82 12.79 8.57
N CYS A 70 5.02 11.69 9.29
CA CYS A 70 6.32 11.00 9.32
C CYS A 70 6.50 10.11 8.08
N GLY A 71 5.43 9.45 7.63
CA GLY A 71 5.49 8.52 6.50
C GLY A 71 5.47 9.18 5.12
N SER A 72 5.21 10.49 5.01
CA SER A 72 5.05 11.16 3.72
C SER A 72 6.31 11.11 2.85
N ILE A 73 7.47 11.46 3.41
CA ILE A 73 8.75 11.46 2.69
C ILE A 73 9.12 10.06 2.22
N GLU A 74 9.01 9.05 3.10
CA GLU A 74 9.31 7.67 2.73
C GLU A 74 8.37 7.15 1.64
N THR A 75 7.09 7.55 1.70
CA THR A 75 6.09 7.23 0.67
C THR A 75 6.45 7.85 -0.67
N GLU A 76 6.84 9.13 -0.68
CA GLU A 76 7.25 9.84 -1.90
C GLU A 76 8.50 9.21 -2.53
N LEU A 77 9.54 8.96 -1.72
CA LEU A 77 10.75 8.28 -2.18
C LEU A 77 10.44 6.86 -2.69
N TRP A 78 9.51 6.15 -2.06
CA TRP A 78 9.06 4.85 -2.54
C TRP A 78 8.35 4.98 -3.90
N LEU A 79 7.44 5.95 -4.05
CA LEU A 79 6.73 6.22 -5.31
C LEU A 79 7.71 6.56 -6.43
N GLU A 80 8.70 7.42 -6.18
CA GLU A 80 9.73 7.74 -7.18
C GLU A 80 10.51 6.50 -7.61
N ARG A 81 10.95 5.66 -6.66
CA ARG A 81 11.66 4.42 -6.98
C ARG A 81 10.79 3.48 -7.82
N ARG A 82 9.49 3.39 -7.53
CA ARG A 82 8.56 2.57 -8.31
C ARG A 82 8.32 3.15 -9.71
N ARG A 83 8.18 4.47 -9.84
CA ARG A 83 8.07 5.16 -11.13
C ARG A 83 9.28 4.89 -12.04
N ARG A 84 10.50 4.97 -11.50
CA ARG A 84 11.73 4.66 -12.27
C ARG A 84 11.84 3.20 -12.71
N GLN A 85 11.12 2.29 -12.05
CA GLN A 85 11.09 0.86 -12.37
C GLN A 85 9.88 0.46 -13.22
N ALA A 86 8.96 1.39 -13.47
CA ALA A 86 7.77 1.11 -14.26
C ALA A 86 8.18 0.92 -15.73
N LEU A 87 7.76 -0.20 -16.30
CA LEU A 87 7.91 -0.48 -17.72
C LEU A 87 6.88 0.33 -18.51
N ASP A 88 7.27 0.79 -19.71
CA ASP A 88 6.36 1.41 -20.66
C ASP A 88 5.44 0.37 -21.31
N CYS A 89 4.42 -0.04 -20.56
CA CYS A 89 3.42 -0.99 -21.00
C CYS A 89 2.08 -0.70 -20.31
N ARG A 90 1.01 -1.35 -20.77
CA ARG A 90 -0.28 -1.32 -20.04
C ARG A 90 -0.15 -2.08 -18.72
N TYR A 91 -1.03 -1.80 -17.77
CA TYR A 91 -1.11 -2.50 -16.49
C TYR A 91 -2.53 -3.02 -16.22
N PHE A 92 -2.60 -4.07 -15.41
CA PHE A 92 -3.84 -4.66 -14.91
C PHE A 92 -3.88 -4.55 -13.39
N HIS A 93 -5.07 -4.32 -12.85
CA HIS A 93 -5.30 -4.35 -11.42
C HIS A 93 -5.99 -5.65 -11.05
N ILE A 94 -5.33 -6.44 -10.20
CA ILE A 94 -5.81 -7.76 -9.78
C ILE A 94 -5.98 -7.75 -8.27
N VAL A 95 -7.13 -8.21 -7.78
CA VAL A 95 -7.40 -8.26 -6.34
C VAL A 95 -7.61 -9.68 -5.89
N PHE A 96 -6.84 -10.10 -4.88
CA PHE A 96 -7.05 -11.33 -4.14
C PHE A 96 -7.76 -11.01 -2.82
N THR A 97 -8.94 -11.56 -2.61
CA THR A 97 -9.72 -11.33 -1.38
C THR A 97 -9.73 -12.57 -0.51
N MET A 98 -9.44 -12.39 0.79
CA MET A 98 -9.53 -13.47 1.77
C MET A 98 -10.99 -13.74 2.15
N SER A 99 -11.33 -15.01 2.41
CA SER A 99 -12.63 -15.32 3.03
C SER A 99 -12.76 -14.65 4.40
N HIS A 100 -13.94 -14.10 4.69
CA HIS A 100 -14.26 -13.48 5.97
C HIS A 100 -14.15 -14.47 7.14
N ASP A 101 -14.32 -15.77 6.90
CA ASP A 101 -14.19 -16.82 7.92
C ASP A 101 -12.76 -16.91 8.50
N LEU A 102 -11.76 -16.40 7.77
CA LEU A 102 -10.36 -16.40 8.18
C LEU A 102 -9.96 -15.14 8.95
N HIS A 103 -10.83 -14.13 9.03
CA HIS A 103 -10.57 -12.90 9.78
C HIS A 103 -10.19 -13.12 11.25
N PRO A 104 -10.87 -14.02 12.02
CA PRO A 104 -10.46 -14.30 13.40
C PRO A 104 -9.02 -14.82 13.51
N LEU A 105 -8.59 -15.67 12.57
CA LEU A 105 -7.22 -16.19 12.53
C LEU A 105 -6.21 -15.09 12.16
N TRP A 106 -6.55 -14.26 11.17
CA TRP A 106 -5.72 -13.12 10.79
C TRP A 106 -5.52 -12.14 11.96
N ARG A 107 -6.59 -11.77 12.68
CA ARG A 107 -6.51 -10.84 13.81
C ARG A 107 -5.48 -11.27 14.86
N LYS A 108 -5.41 -12.58 15.14
CA LYS A 108 -4.48 -13.16 16.12
C LYS A 108 -3.06 -13.35 15.56
N ASN A 109 -2.89 -13.44 14.23
CA ASN A 109 -1.63 -13.84 13.59
C ASN A 109 -1.19 -12.88 12.46
N ARG A 110 -1.53 -11.58 12.54
CA ARG A 110 -1.43 -10.62 11.42
C ARG A 110 -0.14 -10.73 10.61
N LYS A 111 1.04 -10.75 11.24
CA LYS A 111 2.33 -10.82 10.54
C LYS A 111 2.48 -12.11 9.73
N VAL A 112 2.24 -13.27 10.36
CA VAL A 112 2.37 -14.58 9.71
C VAL A 112 1.33 -14.71 8.61
N PHE A 113 0.09 -14.33 8.91
CA PHE A 113 -1.03 -14.47 7.98
C PHE A 113 -0.86 -13.59 6.73
N VAL A 114 -0.50 -12.31 6.89
CA VAL A 114 -0.24 -11.41 5.75
C VAL A 114 0.93 -11.92 4.91
N ASN A 115 2.02 -12.40 5.53
CA ASN A 115 3.13 -13.00 4.79
C ASN A 115 2.70 -14.23 3.97
N LEU A 116 1.86 -15.10 4.55
CA LEU A 116 1.32 -16.25 3.83
C LEU A 116 0.41 -15.83 2.69
N MET A 117 -0.49 -14.87 2.91
CA MET A 117 -1.36 -14.35 1.85
C MET A 117 -0.55 -13.80 0.68
N MET A 118 0.44 -12.93 0.94
CA MET A 118 1.29 -12.33 -0.10
C MET A 118 2.04 -13.40 -0.92
N ARG A 119 2.53 -14.46 -0.26
CA ARG A 119 3.22 -15.56 -0.93
C ARG A 119 2.26 -16.42 -1.75
N ALA A 120 1.10 -16.75 -1.19
CA ALA A 120 0.10 -17.59 -1.85
C ALA A 120 -0.51 -16.89 -3.06
N SER A 121 -0.84 -15.59 -2.95
CA SER A 121 -1.36 -14.81 -4.07
C SER A 121 -0.32 -14.65 -5.18
N TRP A 122 0.95 -14.41 -4.85
CA TRP A 122 2.01 -14.34 -5.85
C TRP A 122 2.25 -15.67 -6.53
N HIS A 123 2.31 -16.77 -5.77
CA HIS A 123 2.46 -18.11 -6.33
C HIS A 123 1.35 -18.42 -7.33
N SER A 124 0.10 -18.19 -6.93
CA SER A 124 -1.08 -18.43 -7.77
C SER A 124 -1.07 -17.59 -9.04
N LEU A 125 -0.76 -16.29 -8.91
CA LEU A 125 -0.68 -15.37 -10.05
C LEU A 125 0.45 -15.76 -11.02
N ARG A 126 1.62 -16.09 -10.48
CA ARG A 126 2.79 -16.49 -11.27
C ARG A 126 2.54 -17.78 -12.03
N GLU A 127 2.02 -18.80 -11.35
CA GLU A 127 1.70 -20.09 -11.97
C GLU A 127 0.72 -19.92 -13.13
N LEU A 128 -0.32 -19.12 -12.93
CA LEU A 128 -1.32 -18.85 -13.96
C LEU A 128 -0.73 -18.10 -15.17
N LEU A 129 0.08 -17.06 -14.96
CA LEU A 129 0.58 -16.22 -16.05
C LEU A 129 1.78 -16.82 -16.80
N LEU A 130 2.50 -17.77 -16.19
CA LEU A 130 3.51 -18.55 -16.90
C LEU A 130 2.91 -19.52 -17.94
N ASP A 131 1.64 -19.87 -17.82
CA ASP A 131 0.96 -20.72 -18.80
C ASP A 131 0.58 -19.92 -20.06
N ILE A 132 0.98 -20.46 -21.22
CA ILE A 132 0.79 -19.88 -22.55
C ILE A 132 -0.68 -19.66 -22.92
N ARG A 133 -1.61 -20.38 -22.28
CA ARG A 133 -3.06 -20.17 -22.44
C ARG A 133 -3.48 -18.77 -21.98
N TRP A 134 -2.72 -18.17 -21.07
CA TRP A 134 -3.01 -16.85 -20.49
C TRP A 134 -2.03 -15.79 -20.99
N LEU A 135 -0.77 -15.86 -20.55
CA LEU A 135 0.29 -14.92 -20.95
C LEU A 135 1.51 -15.66 -21.52
N GLY A 136 1.96 -16.73 -20.87
CA GLY A 136 3.16 -17.48 -21.28
C GLY A 136 4.46 -16.82 -20.84
N GLY A 137 4.43 -15.98 -19.80
CA GLY A 137 5.60 -15.23 -19.36
C GLY A 137 5.47 -14.75 -17.92
N LEU A 138 6.62 -14.46 -17.29
CA LEU A 138 6.70 -13.93 -15.94
C LEU A 138 6.39 -12.42 -15.98
N PRO A 139 5.27 -11.96 -15.40
CA PRO A 139 4.96 -10.54 -15.37
C PRO A 139 5.80 -9.81 -14.32
N GLY A 140 5.94 -8.50 -14.49
CA GLY A 140 6.25 -7.58 -13.41
C GLY A 140 5.00 -7.35 -12.54
N ALA A 141 5.18 -7.29 -11.23
CA ALA A 141 4.06 -7.06 -10.32
C ALA A 141 4.47 -6.27 -9.06
N ILE A 142 3.58 -5.38 -8.62
CA ILE A 142 3.64 -4.72 -7.30
C ILE A 142 2.40 -5.14 -6.52
N ALA A 143 2.58 -5.54 -5.27
CA ALA A 143 1.50 -6.01 -4.40
C ALA A 143 1.40 -5.15 -3.14
N VAL A 144 0.17 -4.80 -2.74
CA VAL A 144 -0.13 -4.06 -1.51
C VAL A 144 -1.27 -4.77 -0.77
N PHE A 145 -1.06 -5.08 0.50
CA PHE A 145 -2.11 -5.62 1.37
C PHE A 145 -2.94 -4.49 1.99
N GLN A 146 -4.25 -4.66 1.99
CA GLN A 146 -5.22 -3.79 2.62
C GLN A 146 -6.15 -4.62 3.50
N SER A 147 -6.53 -4.07 4.66
CA SER A 147 -7.34 -4.78 5.68
C SER A 147 -8.75 -4.21 5.85
N TRP A 148 -9.12 -3.21 5.04
CA TRP A 148 -10.36 -2.47 5.18
C TRP A 148 -10.96 -2.16 3.81
N ASP A 149 -12.27 -2.18 3.70
CA ASP A 149 -12.99 -1.65 2.53
C ASP A 149 -13.24 -0.13 2.65
N ASP A 150 -13.93 0.45 1.67
CA ASP A 150 -14.24 1.88 1.62
C ASP A 150 -15.18 2.32 2.76
N ASP A 151 -15.97 1.39 3.32
CA ASP A 151 -16.83 1.60 4.48
C ASP A 151 -16.07 1.44 5.81
N MET A 152 -14.74 1.23 5.76
CA MET A 152 -13.89 0.95 6.92
C MET A 152 -14.35 -0.29 7.70
N LYS A 153 -14.92 -1.27 7.00
CA LYS A 153 -15.18 -2.62 7.53
C LYS A 153 -13.98 -3.50 7.23
N GLU A 154 -13.75 -4.48 8.09
CA GLU A 154 -12.64 -5.39 7.92
C GLU A 154 -12.81 -6.23 6.64
N HIS A 155 -11.88 -6.04 5.71
CA HIS A 155 -11.87 -6.69 4.41
C HIS A 155 -10.43 -6.92 3.99
N CYS A 156 -9.88 -8.10 4.29
CA CYS A 156 -8.49 -8.42 3.99
C CYS A 156 -8.30 -8.82 2.52
N HIS A 157 -7.59 -7.99 1.77
CA HIS A 157 -7.33 -8.21 0.35
C HIS A 157 -5.95 -7.71 -0.07
N ILE A 158 -5.47 -8.20 -1.21
CA ILE A 158 -4.20 -7.78 -1.81
C ILE A 158 -4.48 -7.21 -3.18
N HIS A 159 -4.09 -5.96 -3.38
CA HIS A 159 -4.06 -5.31 -4.68
C HIS A 159 -2.75 -5.61 -5.38
N TYR A 160 -2.84 -6.07 -6.61
CA TYR A 160 -1.74 -6.24 -7.53
C TYR A 160 -1.86 -5.23 -8.67
N ILE A 161 -0.76 -4.57 -8.98
CA ILE A 161 -0.55 -3.88 -10.26
C ILE A 161 0.38 -4.78 -11.08
N VAL A 162 -0.10 -5.29 -12.20
CA VAL A 162 0.58 -6.31 -13.01
C VAL A 162 0.82 -5.78 -14.41
N THR A 163 2.03 -5.96 -14.94
CA THR A 163 2.35 -5.57 -16.33
C THR A 163 1.48 -6.35 -17.32
N ALA A 164 1.04 -5.70 -18.40
CA ALA A 164 0.32 -6.32 -19.50
C ALA A 164 1.25 -7.08 -20.45
N GLY A 165 2.17 -7.84 -19.87
CA GLY A 165 3.22 -8.58 -20.55
C GLY A 165 4.21 -9.12 -19.54
N GLY A 166 5.14 -9.93 -20.01
CA GLY A 166 6.13 -10.58 -19.16
C GLY A 166 7.27 -11.19 -19.97
N LEU A 167 8.26 -11.76 -19.27
CA LEU A 167 9.41 -12.40 -19.89
C LEU A 167 9.19 -13.92 -19.98
N THR A 168 9.49 -14.50 -21.14
CA THR A 168 9.59 -15.96 -21.30
C THR A 168 10.84 -16.50 -20.58
N ALA A 169 10.99 -17.83 -20.54
CA ALA A 169 12.20 -18.47 -20.03
C ALA A 169 13.48 -18.03 -20.78
N ASP A 170 13.35 -17.66 -22.05
CA ASP A 170 14.43 -17.17 -22.91
C ASP A 170 14.64 -15.65 -22.80
N ASN A 171 14.04 -14.99 -21.79
CA ASN A 171 14.07 -13.54 -21.58
C ASN A 171 13.50 -12.72 -22.75
N LEU A 172 12.59 -13.29 -23.54
CA LEU A 172 11.88 -12.56 -24.58
C LEU A 172 10.60 -11.96 -24.02
N TRP A 173 10.29 -10.72 -24.41
CA TRP A 173 9.06 -10.06 -24.00
C TRP A 173 7.86 -10.64 -24.75
N VAL A 174 6.81 -11.01 -23.99
CA VAL A 174 5.50 -11.37 -24.52
C VAL A 174 4.45 -10.39 -24.00
N SER A 175 3.71 -9.77 -24.92
CA SER A 175 2.62 -8.85 -24.58
C SER A 175 1.31 -9.60 -24.39
N ALA A 176 0.51 -9.16 -23.42
CA ALA A 176 -0.86 -9.65 -23.26
C ALA A 176 -1.71 -9.29 -24.49
N LYS A 177 -2.23 -10.31 -25.17
CA LYS A 177 -3.03 -10.16 -26.40
C LYS A 177 -4.45 -9.62 -26.17
N LYS A 178 -4.94 -9.71 -24.93
CA LYS A 178 -6.33 -9.42 -24.56
C LYS A 178 -6.45 -8.13 -23.74
N SER A 179 -7.68 -7.65 -23.65
CA SER A 179 -8.09 -6.58 -22.75
C SER A 179 -8.18 -7.02 -21.29
N PHE A 180 -7.99 -8.29 -20.98
CA PHE A 180 -7.95 -8.84 -19.62
C PHE A 180 -6.92 -9.98 -19.58
N LEU A 181 -6.17 -10.11 -18.48
CA LEU A 181 -5.26 -11.24 -18.28
C LEU A 181 -6.01 -12.53 -17.96
N ILE A 182 -7.10 -12.42 -17.19
CA ILE A 182 -7.87 -13.55 -16.67
C ILE A 182 -9.36 -13.24 -16.85
N PRO A 183 -10.11 -14.03 -17.63
CA PRO A 183 -11.55 -13.85 -17.79
C PRO A 183 -12.28 -14.15 -16.47
N THR A 184 -13.10 -13.20 -16.03
CA THR A 184 -13.89 -13.27 -14.79
C THR A 184 -15.10 -14.20 -14.89
N SER A 185 -15.47 -14.67 -16.09
CA SER A 185 -16.60 -15.60 -16.28
C SER A 185 -16.31 -17.04 -15.86
N ASN A 186 -15.05 -17.39 -15.57
CA ASN A 186 -14.63 -18.76 -15.20
C ASN A 186 -14.05 -18.89 -13.79
N SER A 187 -14.02 -17.82 -12.98
CA SER A 187 -13.61 -17.94 -11.58
C SER A 187 -14.76 -18.50 -10.74
N LYS A 188 -14.89 -19.84 -10.71
CA LYS A 188 -15.76 -20.55 -9.76
C LYS A 188 -15.43 -20.27 -8.28
N PHE A 189 -14.35 -19.54 -8.03
CA PHE A 189 -13.97 -19.00 -6.74
C PHE A 189 -13.96 -17.48 -6.85
N GLY A 190 -14.87 -16.79 -6.16
CA GLY A 190 -14.97 -15.32 -6.09
C GLY A 190 -13.79 -14.64 -5.37
N ILE A 191 -12.59 -15.20 -5.50
CA ILE A 191 -11.36 -14.82 -4.80
C ILE A 191 -10.53 -13.85 -5.65
N LEU A 192 -10.73 -13.83 -6.97
CA LEU A 192 -9.93 -13.06 -7.92
C LEU A 192 -10.80 -12.16 -8.80
N SER A 193 -10.53 -10.86 -8.76
CA SER A 193 -11.07 -9.89 -9.72
C SER A 193 -9.93 -9.28 -10.54
N CYS A 194 -10.16 -9.06 -11.83
CA CYS A 194 -9.21 -8.47 -12.77
C CYS A 194 -9.88 -7.27 -13.44
N TYR A 195 -9.44 -6.07 -13.10
CA TYR A 195 -9.90 -4.83 -13.71
C TYR A 195 -8.87 -4.32 -14.73
N ARG A 196 -9.40 -3.79 -15.83
CA ARG A 196 -8.60 -3.13 -16.87
C ARG A 196 -8.47 -1.66 -16.53
N ASP A 197 -7.34 -1.09 -16.93
CA ASP A 197 -7.06 0.34 -17.06
C ASP A 197 -6.50 1.03 -15.80
N PHE A 198 -5.16 1.10 -15.77
CA PHE A 198 -4.48 2.30 -15.31
C PHE A 198 -3.32 2.63 -16.26
N GLU A 199 -3.34 3.80 -16.89
CA GLU A 199 -2.13 4.42 -17.46
C GLU A 199 -1.37 5.10 -16.31
N LEU A 200 -0.69 4.30 -15.50
CA LEU A 200 -0.15 4.78 -14.21
C LEU A 200 0.97 5.82 -14.34
N PHE A 201 1.59 5.94 -15.52
CA PHE A 201 2.89 6.63 -15.65
C PHE A 201 3.09 7.36 -16.99
N LYS A 202 2.04 7.70 -17.75
CA LYS A 202 2.24 8.60 -18.88
C LYS A 202 2.67 9.97 -18.36
N HIS A 203 3.94 10.32 -18.58
CA HIS A 203 4.35 11.71 -18.60
C HIS A 203 3.44 12.42 -19.60
N LYS A 204 2.70 13.43 -19.11
CA LYS A 204 2.28 14.50 -20.01
C LYS A 204 3.55 15.27 -20.33
N ASP A 205 4.17 14.95 -21.45
CA ASP A 205 5.14 15.84 -22.07
C ASP A 205 4.38 17.14 -22.38
N HIS A 206 4.83 18.23 -21.76
CA HIS A 206 4.42 19.59 -22.08
C HIS A 206 5.29 20.13 -23.21
#